data_AF-A0AAE1H7F6-F1
#
_entry.id   AF-A0AAE1H7F6-F1
#
_cell.length_a   1.000
_cell.length_b   1.000
_cell.length_c   1.000
_cell.angle_alpha   90.00
_cell.angle_beta   90.00
_cell.angle_gamma   90.00
#
_symmetry.space_group_name_H-M   'P 1'
#
loop_
_entity.id
_entity.type
_entity.pdbx_description
1 polymer ?
#
loop_
_entity_poly.entity_id
_entity_poly.type
_entity_poly.pdbx_seq_one_letter_code
_entity_poly.pdbx_strand_id
1 'polypeptide(L)'
;MSSRSKSGSKVGDLNRAELESIISEAVGAAILPLMTQIQNLCGEVEKLKSELKVKDEAINSLQVAVKFKCDELEQYGRRNNIRIFGVPENKNEDTDKLVIDVAKRMNVDLQLSSIDRSHRVGITRGTTPRPILVKFTSYATRRQIFQSKKLLKNSRMTIREDLTRERLSLLKKAIESYTERNVWSSDGVIKIKVGTDVRPLRVRNEEELASMLERHPPSA
;
A
#
# COMPACT_ATOMS: atom_id res chain seq x y z
N MET A 1 84.49 -41.00 43.47
CA MET A 1 83.31 -41.83 43.77
C MET A 1 82.46 -41.06 44.77
N SER A 2 81.34 -40.50 44.32
CA SER A 2 79.98 -41.05 44.52
C SER A 2 79.50 -40.69 45.94
N SER A 3 78.41 -39.98 46.18
CA SER A 3 77.18 -39.89 45.41
C SER A 3 76.38 -38.65 45.84
N ARG A 4 75.75 -38.03 44.85
CA ARG A 4 74.81 -36.92 44.93
C ARG A 4 73.47 -37.49 45.39
N SER A 5 73.07 -37.32 46.65
CA SER A 5 71.72 -37.71 47.10
C SER A 5 70.73 -36.61 46.70
N LYS A 6 70.08 -36.80 45.55
CA LYS A 6 68.83 -36.11 45.24
C LYS A 6 67.79 -36.62 46.25
N SER A 7 67.42 -35.79 47.23
CA SER A 7 66.19 -35.97 47.98
C SER A 7 65.04 -35.68 47.02
N GLY A 8 64.53 -36.72 46.37
CA GLY A 8 63.31 -36.63 45.58
C GLY A 8 62.18 -36.22 46.51
N SER A 9 61.52 -35.09 46.20
CA SER A 9 60.25 -34.73 46.81
C SER A 9 59.27 -35.87 46.55
N LYS A 10 58.90 -36.62 47.60
CA LYS A 10 57.78 -37.55 47.57
C LYS A 10 56.53 -36.71 47.34
N VAL A 11 56.00 -36.75 46.12
CA VAL A 11 54.62 -36.35 45.86
C VAL A 11 53.78 -37.38 46.61
N GLY A 12 53.08 -36.94 47.66
CA GLY A 12 52.15 -37.80 48.39
C GLY A 12 51.02 -38.19 47.44
N ASP A 13 50.67 -39.47 47.41
CA ASP A 13 49.53 -39.97 46.65
C ASP A 13 48.26 -39.32 47.22
N LEU A 14 47.63 -38.43 46.44
CA LEU A 14 46.38 -37.79 46.81
C LEU A 14 45.31 -38.84 47.02
N ASN A 15 44.57 -38.75 48.13
CA ASN A 15 43.46 -39.65 48.34
C ASN A 15 42.27 -39.25 47.43
N ARG A 16 41.36 -40.19 47.21
CA ARG A 16 40.22 -40.01 46.31
C ARG A 16 39.38 -38.76 46.65
N ALA A 17 39.19 -38.45 47.93
CA ALA A 17 38.37 -37.31 48.36
C ALA A 17 39.05 -35.97 48.05
N GLU A 18 40.37 -35.88 48.20
CA GLU A 18 41.15 -34.70 47.82
C GLU A 18 41.10 -34.48 46.30
N LEU A 19 41.20 -35.56 45.50
CA LEU A 19 41.08 -35.48 44.06
C LEU A 19 39.68 -35.03 43.62
N GLU A 20 38.62 -35.57 44.23
CA GLU A 20 37.22 -35.18 43.99
C GLU A 20 36.97 -33.70 44.36
N SER A 21 37.56 -33.21 45.45
CA SER A 21 37.45 -31.81 45.87
C SER A 21 38.13 -30.85 44.89
N ILE A 22 39.37 -31.14 44.46
CA ILE A 22 40.11 -30.30 43.51
C ILE A 22 39.39 -30.25 42.16
N ILE A 23 38.84 -31.38 41.70
CA ILE A 23 38.05 -31.43 40.47
C ILE A 23 36.79 -30.57 40.62
N SER A 24 36.07 -30.68 41.75
CA SER A 24 34.87 -29.88 42.00
C SER A 24 35.14 -28.38 41.99
N GLU A 25 36.22 -27.92 42.65
CA GLU A 25 36.62 -26.51 42.65
C GLU A 25 37.02 -26.02 41.26
N ALA A 26 37.85 -26.78 40.53
CA ALA A 26 38.30 -26.42 39.19
C ALA A 26 37.13 -26.36 38.20
N VAL A 27 36.20 -27.32 38.29
CA VAL A 27 34.98 -27.35 37.48
C VAL A 27 34.06 -26.18 37.84
N GLY A 28 33.86 -25.90 39.13
CA GLY A 28 33.05 -24.76 39.59
C GLY A 28 33.61 -23.42 39.13
N ALA A 29 34.92 -23.20 39.26
CA ALA A 29 35.59 -21.97 38.85
C ALA A 29 35.49 -21.72 37.33
N ALA A 30 35.46 -22.78 36.51
CA ALA A 30 35.30 -22.67 35.07
C ALA A 30 33.83 -22.55 34.63
N ILE A 31 32.93 -23.39 35.18
CA ILE A 31 31.54 -23.50 34.70
C ILE A 31 30.67 -22.36 35.19
N LEU A 32 30.81 -21.91 36.45
CA LEU A 32 29.92 -20.89 37.02
C LEU A 32 29.95 -19.57 36.24
N PRO A 33 31.12 -18.99 35.86
CA PRO A 33 31.16 -17.77 35.07
C PRO A 33 30.52 -17.94 33.68
N LEU A 34 30.74 -19.10 33.04
CA LEU A 34 30.12 -19.40 31.75
C LEU A 34 28.59 -19.49 31.88
N MET A 35 28.07 -20.13 32.92
CA MET A 35 26.63 -20.20 33.18
C MET A 35 26.03 -18.81 33.40
N THR A 36 26.70 -17.94 34.17
CA THR A 36 26.28 -16.55 34.36
C THR A 36 26.28 -15.78 33.05
N GLN A 37 27.32 -15.94 32.22
CA GLN A 37 27.41 -15.29 30.92
C GLN A 37 26.30 -15.77 29.97
N ILE A 38 26.01 -17.07 29.93
CA ILE A 38 24.91 -17.64 29.14
C ILE A 38 23.58 -17.06 29.62
N GLN A 39 23.33 -16.99 30.93
CA GLN A 39 22.09 -16.44 31.47
C GLN A 39 21.90 -14.96 31.09
N ASN A 40 22.98 -14.17 31.15
CA ASN A 40 22.95 -12.77 30.75
C ASN A 40 22.66 -12.63 29.24
N LEU A 41 23.36 -13.39 28.40
CA LEU A 41 23.14 -13.40 26.95
C LEU A 41 21.72 -13.84 26.59
N CYS A 42 21.16 -14.85 27.25
CA CYS A 42 19.77 -15.25 27.06
C CYS A 42 18.81 -14.11 27.41
N GLY A 43 19.06 -13.38 28.51
CA GLY A 43 18.28 -12.21 28.88
C GLY A 43 18.35 -11.08 27.84
N GLU A 44 19.55 -10.80 27.33
CA GLU A 44 19.74 -9.80 26.26
C GLU A 44 19.03 -10.20 24.96
N VAL A 45 19.10 -11.48 24.58
CA VAL A 45 18.42 -12.00 23.38
C VAL A 45 16.91 -11.84 23.48
N GLU A 46 16.30 -12.17 24.63
CA GLU A 46 14.86 -12.00 24.81
C GLU A 46 14.45 -10.53 24.82
N LYS A 47 15.25 -9.66 25.45
CA LYS A 47 15.04 -8.21 25.38
C LYS A 47 15.09 -7.70 23.94
N LEU A 48 16.13 -8.06 23.18
CA LEU A 48 16.29 -7.64 21.79
C LEU A 48 15.15 -8.16 20.90
N LYS A 49 14.70 -9.40 21.08
CA LYS A 49 13.52 -9.94 20.36
C LYS A 49 12.26 -9.13 20.64
N SER A 50 12.02 -8.77 21.91
CA SER A 50 10.85 -7.98 22.29
C SER A 50 10.88 -6.57 21.67
N GLU A 51 12.04 -5.91 21.70
CA GLU A 51 12.24 -4.59 21.08
C GLU A 51 12.08 -4.66 19.56
N LEU A 52 12.59 -5.71 18.92
CA LEU A 52 12.48 -5.92 17.49
C LEU A 52 11.03 -6.10 17.06
N LYS A 53 10.24 -6.89 17.80
CA LYS A 53 8.81 -7.07 17.55
C LYS A 53 8.05 -5.74 17.63
N VAL A 54 8.29 -4.94 18.67
CA VAL A 54 7.65 -3.62 18.83
C VAL A 54 8.03 -2.68 17.68
N LYS A 55 9.30 -2.68 17.26
CA LYS A 55 9.77 -1.90 16.12
C LYS A 55 9.15 -2.36 14.80
N ASP A 56 9.01 -3.66 14.57
CA ASP A 56 8.38 -4.21 13.37
C ASP A 56 6.90 -3.82 13.27
N GLU A 57 6.16 -3.91 14.37
CA GLU A 57 4.77 -3.45 14.45
C GLU A 57 4.66 -1.94 14.17
N ALA A 58 5.55 -1.14 14.75
CA ALA A 58 5.61 0.30 14.51
C ALA A 58 5.93 0.62 13.04
N ILE A 59 6.92 -0.05 12.44
CA ILE A 59 7.29 0.13 11.03
C ILE A 59 6.12 -0.22 10.12
N ASN A 60 5.45 -1.35 10.34
CA ASN A 60 4.28 -1.75 9.55
C ASN A 60 3.16 -0.71 9.63
N SER A 61 2.86 -0.21 10.84
CA SER A 61 1.84 0.83 11.03
C SER A 61 2.19 2.12 10.28
N LEU A 62 3.46 2.54 10.32
CA LEU A 62 3.94 3.73 9.62
C LEU A 62 3.91 3.54 8.10
N GLN A 63 4.31 2.38 7.59
CA GLN A 63 4.26 2.07 6.17
C GLN A 63 2.83 2.16 5.62
N VAL A 64 1.84 1.61 6.35
CA VAL A 64 0.43 1.71 5.98
C VAL A 64 -0.04 3.18 5.99
N ALA A 65 0.29 3.93 7.06
CA ALA A 65 -0.12 5.32 7.18
C ALA A 65 0.50 6.23 6.10
N VAL A 66 1.79 6.03 5.79
CA VAL A 66 2.49 6.78 4.74
C VAL A 66 1.91 6.45 3.37
N LYS A 67 1.71 5.17 3.07
CA LYS A 67 1.11 4.74 1.79
C LYS A 67 -0.28 5.36 1.60
N PHE A 68 -1.10 5.35 2.65
CA PHE A 68 -2.42 5.98 2.63
C PHE A 68 -2.35 7.49 2.34
N LYS A 69 -1.50 8.22 3.06
CA LYS A 69 -1.33 9.67 2.86
C LYS A 69 -0.78 10.01 1.47
N CYS A 70 0.16 9.21 0.96
CA CYS A 70 0.67 9.36 -0.40
C CYS A 70 -0.44 9.19 -1.44
N ASP A 71 -1.30 8.17 -1.31
CA ASP A 71 -2.46 7.98 -2.18
C ASP A 71 -3.44 9.16 -2.11
N GLU A 72 -3.74 9.67 -0.91
CA GLU A 72 -4.62 10.83 -0.75
C GLU A 72 -4.08 12.09 -1.44
N LEU A 73 -2.78 12.37 -1.27
CA LEU A 73 -2.12 13.51 -1.91
C LEU A 73 -2.07 13.35 -3.43
N GLU A 74 -1.73 12.15 -3.92
CA GLU A 74 -1.70 11.86 -5.34
C GLU A 74 -3.10 12.01 -5.97
N GLN A 75 -4.13 11.45 -5.33
CA GLN A 75 -5.51 11.57 -5.80
C GLN A 75 -6.01 13.02 -5.76
N TYR A 76 -5.61 13.80 -4.74
CA TYR A 76 -5.91 15.22 -4.68
C TYR A 76 -5.26 15.98 -5.84
N GLY A 77 -4.01 15.65 -6.18
CA GLY A 77 -3.32 16.17 -7.37
C GLY A 77 -4.03 15.83 -8.69
N ARG A 78 -4.74 14.70 -8.74
CA ARG A 78 -5.56 14.26 -9.89
C ARG A 78 -6.98 14.81 -9.91
N ARG A 79 -7.41 15.65 -8.95
CA ARG A 79 -8.81 16.13 -8.86
C ARG A 79 -9.30 16.89 -10.10
N ASN A 80 -8.38 17.56 -10.79
CA ASN A 80 -8.66 18.31 -12.02
C ASN A 80 -8.51 17.44 -13.27
N ASN A 81 -8.20 16.16 -13.12
CA ASN A 81 -7.98 15.25 -14.22
C ASN A 81 -9.25 14.42 -14.51
N ILE A 82 -9.46 14.11 -15.79
CA ILE A 82 -10.40 13.09 -16.23
C ILE A 82 -9.78 12.24 -17.33
N ARG A 83 -10.33 11.04 -17.52
CA ARG A 83 -9.98 10.17 -18.65
C ARG A 83 -11.17 10.07 -19.59
N ILE A 84 -10.90 10.30 -20.88
CA ILE A 84 -11.88 10.16 -21.96
C ILE A 84 -11.52 8.91 -22.77
N PHE A 85 -12.45 7.97 -22.86
CA PHE A 85 -12.30 6.72 -23.60
C PHE A 85 -13.10 6.77 -24.90
N GLY A 86 -12.69 5.98 -25.89
CA GLY A 86 -13.47 5.77 -27.13
C GLY A 86 -13.32 6.84 -28.20
N VAL A 87 -12.42 7.81 -28.01
CA VAL A 87 -12.04 8.78 -29.05
C VAL A 87 -11.09 8.09 -30.04
N PRO A 88 -11.41 8.01 -31.35
CA PRO A 88 -10.52 7.42 -32.36
C PRO A 88 -9.12 8.06 -32.33
N GLU A 89 -8.08 7.26 -32.57
CA GLU A 89 -6.68 7.69 -32.45
C GLU A 89 -6.04 7.84 -33.85
N ASN A 90 -5.35 8.95 -34.08
CA ASN A 90 -4.69 9.25 -35.36
C ASN A 90 -3.21 9.63 -35.15
N LYS A 91 -2.37 9.39 -36.17
CA LYS A 91 -0.90 9.50 -36.06
C LYS A 91 -0.37 10.91 -35.77
N ASN A 92 -1.16 11.96 -35.99
CA ASN A 92 -0.82 13.37 -35.74
C ASN A 92 -2.03 14.13 -35.16
N GLU A 93 -2.64 13.57 -34.12
CA GLU A 93 -3.80 14.21 -33.50
C GLU A 93 -3.42 15.34 -32.54
N ASP A 94 -4.33 16.29 -32.43
CA ASP A 94 -4.29 17.37 -31.45
C ASP A 94 -5.28 17.02 -30.33
N THR A 95 -4.75 16.54 -29.20
CA THR A 95 -5.60 16.06 -28.10
C THR A 95 -6.42 17.17 -27.46
N ASP A 96 -5.96 18.43 -27.50
CA ASP A 96 -6.72 19.55 -26.96
C ASP A 96 -7.97 19.81 -27.82
N LYS A 97 -7.81 19.83 -29.15
CA LYS A 97 -8.95 19.92 -30.08
C LYS A 97 -9.93 18.77 -29.89
N LEU A 98 -9.43 17.54 -29.75
CA LEU A 98 -10.28 16.37 -29.49
C LEU A 98 -11.07 16.52 -28.19
N VAL A 99 -10.46 17.02 -27.12
CA VAL A 99 -11.16 17.28 -25.84
C VAL A 99 -12.23 18.35 -26.02
N ILE A 100 -11.93 19.44 -26.73
CA ILE A 100 -12.90 20.50 -27.04
C ILE A 100 -14.07 19.96 -27.86
N ASP A 101 -13.81 19.11 -28.85
CA ASP A 101 -14.87 18.50 -29.67
C ASP A 101 -15.74 17.52 -28.87
N VAL A 102 -15.15 16.79 -27.92
CA VAL A 102 -15.91 15.97 -26.96
C VAL A 102 -16.78 16.87 -26.07
N ALA A 103 -16.26 18.01 -25.60
CA ALA A 103 -17.02 18.97 -24.80
C ALA A 103 -18.21 19.57 -25.57
N LYS A 104 -18.01 19.93 -26.84
CA LYS A 104 -19.09 20.42 -27.72
C LYS A 104 -20.23 19.41 -27.86
N ARG A 105 -19.93 18.11 -27.99
CA ARG A 105 -20.96 17.04 -28.03
C ARG A 105 -21.78 16.95 -26.75
N MET A 106 -21.25 17.46 -25.64
CA MET A 106 -21.94 17.56 -24.35
C MET A 106 -22.59 18.94 -24.13
N ASN A 107 -22.68 19.78 -25.17
CA ASN A 107 -23.14 21.16 -25.09
C ASN A 107 -22.38 21.98 -24.02
N VAL A 108 -21.08 21.72 -23.86
CA VAL A 108 -20.19 22.50 -23.01
C VAL A 108 -19.24 23.29 -23.90
N ASP A 109 -19.30 24.62 -23.78
CA ASP A 109 -18.32 25.49 -24.42
C ASP A 109 -17.01 25.46 -23.62
N LEU A 110 -16.01 24.76 -24.15
CA LEU A 110 -14.71 24.58 -23.52
C LEU A 110 -13.67 25.38 -24.30
N GLN A 111 -13.05 26.34 -23.63
CA GLN A 111 -11.98 27.15 -24.19
C GLN A 111 -10.63 26.44 -24.03
N LEU A 112 -9.72 26.64 -24.96
CA LEU A 112 -8.37 26.07 -24.92
C LEU A 112 -7.63 26.44 -23.62
N SER A 113 -7.80 27.66 -23.13
CA SER A 113 -7.23 28.14 -21.86
C SER A 113 -7.69 27.39 -20.61
N SER A 114 -8.76 26.59 -20.74
CA SER A 114 -9.28 25.77 -19.64
C SER A 114 -8.57 24.42 -19.53
N ILE A 115 -7.78 24.05 -20.54
CA ILE A 115 -6.96 22.85 -20.59
C ILE A 115 -5.54 23.21 -20.17
N ASP A 116 -5.04 22.55 -19.13
CA ASP A 116 -3.64 22.67 -18.68
C ASP A 116 -2.74 21.74 -19.51
N ARG A 117 -3.16 20.48 -19.66
CA ARG A 117 -2.46 19.49 -20.50
C ARG A 117 -3.42 18.38 -20.91
N SER A 118 -3.31 17.91 -22.16
CA SER A 118 -3.95 16.67 -22.60
C SER A 118 -2.96 15.77 -23.35
N HIS A 119 -3.14 14.45 -23.26
CA HIS A 119 -2.34 13.46 -24.00
C HIS A 119 -2.97 12.07 -23.94
N ARG A 120 -2.62 11.18 -24.87
CA ARG A 120 -2.98 9.75 -24.79
C ARG A 120 -2.18 9.06 -23.68
N VAL A 121 -2.82 8.15 -22.95
CA VAL A 121 -2.17 7.36 -21.89
C VAL A 121 -2.42 5.87 -22.04
N GLY A 122 -1.45 5.07 -21.59
CA GLY A 122 -1.49 3.62 -21.68
C GLY A 122 -0.81 3.05 -22.92
N ILE A 123 -0.84 1.73 -23.02
CA ILE A 123 -0.20 0.96 -24.08
C ILE A 123 -1.21 0.70 -25.20
N THR A 124 -0.77 0.79 -26.45
CA THR A 124 -1.58 0.42 -27.61
C THR A 124 -1.94 -1.07 -27.54
N ARG A 125 -3.24 -1.38 -27.51
CA ARG A 125 -3.74 -2.76 -27.45
C ARG A 125 -4.73 -3.01 -28.58
N GLY A 126 -4.24 -3.63 -29.65
CA GLY A 126 -5.04 -3.93 -30.84
C GLY A 126 -5.66 -2.67 -31.44
N THR A 127 -6.96 -2.72 -31.70
CA THR A 127 -7.73 -1.64 -32.34
C THR A 127 -8.43 -0.70 -31.35
N THR A 128 -8.29 -0.94 -30.04
CA THR A 128 -8.95 -0.10 -29.03
C THR A 128 -8.17 1.21 -28.86
N PRO A 129 -8.78 2.38 -29.10
CA PRO A 129 -8.09 3.66 -28.95
C PRO A 129 -7.63 3.89 -27.50
N ARG A 130 -6.42 4.42 -27.32
CA ARG A 130 -5.93 4.76 -25.98
C ARG A 130 -6.77 5.88 -25.37
N PRO A 131 -7.04 5.89 -24.06
CA PRO A 131 -7.74 7.01 -23.44
C PRO A 131 -6.92 8.31 -23.52
N ILE A 132 -7.62 9.43 -23.62
CA ILE A 132 -7.03 10.77 -23.42
C ILE A 132 -7.13 11.10 -21.93
N LEU A 133 -5.98 11.36 -21.30
CA LEU A 133 -5.91 12.01 -20.00
C LEU A 133 -5.87 13.52 -20.23
N VAL A 134 -6.79 14.25 -19.60
CA VAL A 134 -6.80 15.70 -19.63
C VAL A 134 -6.83 16.26 -18.22
N LYS A 135 -5.97 17.25 -17.96
CA LYS A 135 -5.94 18.08 -16.77
C LYS A 135 -6.49 19.45 -17.11
N PHE A 136 -7.47 19.90 -16.32
CA PHE A 136 -8.05 21.24 -16.44
C PHE A 136 -7.35 22.23 -15.50
N THR A 137 -7.37 23.51 -15.87
CA THR A 137 -6.84 24.59 -15.04
C THR A 137 -7.68 24.82 -13.78
N SER A 138 -8.99 24.53 -13.83
CA SER A 138 -9.90 24.69 -12.70
C SER A 138 -10.72 23.43 -12.40
N TYR A 139 -11.01 23.23 -11.10
CA TYR A 139 -11.92 22.18 -10.66
C TYR A 139 -13.36 22.43 -11.15
N ALA A 140 -13.77 23.70 -11.33
CA ALA A 140 -15.09 24.06 -11.83
C ALA A 140 -15.31 23.56 -13.27
N THR A 141 -14.35 23.81 -14.16
CA THR A 141 -14.37 23.28 -15.55
C THR A 141 -14.45 21.77 -15.55
N ARG A 142 -13.58 21.11 -14.77
CA ARG A 142 -13.59 19.65 -14.63
C ARG A 142 -14.97 19.15 -14.20
N ARG A 143 -15.57 19.78 -13.19
CA ARG A 143 -16.87 19.38 -12.62
C ARG A 143 -18.00 19.54 -13.64
N GLN A 144 -18.03 20.64 -14.38
CA GLN A 144 -19.00 20.88 -15.45
C GLN A 144 -18.93 19.79 -16.51
N ILE A 145 -17.73 19.49 -17.01
CA ILE A 145 -17.51 18.42 -18.00
C ILE A 145 -17.97 17.06 -17.44
N PHE A 146 -17.59 16.74 -16.20
CA PHE A 146 -17.92 15.45 -15.60
C PHE A 146 -19.43 15.26 -15.34
N GLN A 147 -20.16 16.33 -15.04
CA GLN A 147 -21.62 16.29 -14.86
C GLN A 147 -22.36 16.14 -16.19
N SER A 148 -21.83 16.73 -17.27
CA SER A 148 -22.41 16.65 -18.60
C SER A 148 -22.15 15.31 -19.32
N LYS A 149 -21.26 14.44 -18.79
CA LYS A 149 -20.89 13.15 -19.42
C LYS A 149 -22.07 12.23 -19.77
N LYS A 150 -23.21 12.39 -19.10
CA LYS A 150 -24.45 11.65 -19.41
C LYS A 150 -24.97 11.91 -20.83
N LEU A 151 -24.59 13.04 -21.44
CA LEU A 151 -24.93 13.40 -22.81
C LEU A 151 -24.11 12.61 -23.86
N LEU A 152 -23.04 11.92 -23.43
CA LEU A 152 -22.29 10.98 -24.26
C LEU A 152 -22.94 9.58 -24.30
N LYS A 153 -24.07 9.36 -23.63
CA LYS A 153 -24.84 8.11 -23.75
C LYS A 153 -25.15 7.85 -25.22
N ASN A 154 -25.11 6.57 -25.62
CA ASN A 154 -25.27 6.11 -27.00
C ASN A 154 -24.14 6.53 -27.98
N SER A 155 -23.12 7.22 -27.50
CA SER A 155 -21.85 7.35 -28.22
C SER A 155 -20.90 6.21 -27.86
N ARG A 156 -19.79 6.09 -28.59
CA ARG A 156 -18.68 5.19 -28.23
C ARG A 156 -17.79 5.74 -27.11
N MET A 157 -18.07 6.93 -26.61
CA MET A 157 -17.20 7.65 -25.67
C MET A 157 -17.71 7.60 -24.24
N THR A 158 -16.79 7.48 -23.29
CA THR A 158 -17.09 7.55 -21.86
C THR A 158 -16.07 8.41 -21.13
N ILE A 159 -16.51 9.07 -20.05
CA ILE A 159 -15.66 9.88 -19.19
C ILE A 159 -15.63 9.27 -17.79
N ARG A 160 -14.42 9.05 -17.27
CA ARG A 160 -14.17 8.51 -15.93
C ARG A 160 -13.19 9.40 -15.17
N GLU A 161 -13.21 9.28 -13.84
CA GLU A 161 -12.21 9.95 -13.00
C GLU A 161 -10.82 9.37 -13.26
N ASP A 162 -9.79 10.21 -13.12
CA ASP A 162 -8.41 9.75 -13.08
C ASP A 162 -8.06 9.29 -11.66
N LEU A 163 -8.42 8.04 -11.36
CA LEU A 163 -8.14 7.43 -10.06
C LEU A 163 -6.69 6.94 -9.97
N THR A 164 -6.12 6.95 -8.77
CA THR A 164 -4.90 6.19 -8.44
C THR A 164 -5.12 4.70 -8.68
N ARG A 165 -4.02 3.94 -8.77
CA ARG A 165 -4.10 2.50 -9.03
C ARG A 165 -4.86 1.79 -7.92
N GLU A 166 -4.58 2.17 -6.68
CA GLU A 166 -5.18 1.69 -5.45
C GLU A 166 -6.68 1.95 -5.44
N ARG A 167 -7.12 3.19 -5.70
CA ARG A 167 -8.54 3.54 -5.75
C ARG A 167 -9.28 2.90 -6.92
N LEU A 168 -8.63 2.76 -8.08
CA LEU A 168 -9.20 2.03 -9.21
C LEU A 168 -9.38 0.54 -8.90
N SER A 169 -8.40 -0.07 -8.20
CA SER A 169 -8.49 -1.45 -7.73
C SER A 169 -9.64 -1.61 -6.74
N LEU A 170 -9.74 -0.72 -5.75
CA LEU A 170 -10.82 -0.69 -4.79
C LEU A 170 -12.20 -0.52 -5.44
N LEU A 171 -12.31 0.38 -6.42
CA LEU A 171 -13.53 0.57 -7.20
C LEU A 171 -13.95 -0.72 -7.91
N LYS A 172 -13.02 -1.43 -8.55
CA LYS A 172 -13.30 -2.68 -9.26
C LYS A 172 -13.79 -3.76 -8.29
N LYS A 173 -13.08 -3.97 -7.17
CA LYS A 173 -13.49 -4.90 -6.12
C LYS A 173 -14.89 -4.58 -5.60
N ALA A 174 -15.17 -3.31 -5.34
CA ALA A 174 -16.51 -2.89 -4.90
C ALA A 174 -17.59 -3.15 -5.95
N ILE A 175 -17.32 -2.88 -7.25
CA ILE A 175 -18.23 -3.18 -8.35
C ILE A 175 -18.50 -4.68 -8.46
N GLU A 176 -17.47 -5.51 -8.33
CA GLU A 176 -17.59 -6.98 -8.34
C GLU A 176 -18.50 -7.47 -7.21
N SER A 177 -18.47 -6.82 -6.05
CA SER A 177 -19.32 -7.18 -4.92
C SER A 177 -20.75 -6.61 -4.98
N TYR A 178 -20.94 -5.33 -5.33
CA TYR A 178 -22.25 -4.64 -5.19
C TYR A 178 -22.93 -4.26 -6.50
N THR A 179 -22.33 -4.60 -7.65
CA THR A 179 -22.70 -4.19 -9.02
C THR A 179 -22.37 -2.74 -9.39
N GLU A 180 -22.18 -2.48 -10.69
CA GLU A 180 -21.82 -1.17 -11.23
C GLU A 180 -22.89 -0.08 -10.99
N ARG A 181 -24.17 -0.46 -10.81
CA ARG A 181 -25.25 0.51 -10.57
C ARG A 181 -25.19 1.12 -9.18
N ASN A 182 -24.66 0.39 -8.21
CA ASN A 182 -24.62 0.79 -6.81
C ASN A 182 -23.27 1.37 -6.39
N VAL A 183 -22.25 1.29 -7.25
CA VAL A 183 -20.89 1.70 -6.93
C VAL A 183 -20.41 2.76 -7.90
N TRP A 184 -19.91 3.87 -7.37
CA TRP A 184 -19.32 4.93 -8.18
C TRP A 184 -18.19 5.63 -7.44
N SER A 185 -17.39 6.38 -8.20
CA SER A 185 -16.44 7.34 -7.64
C SER A 185 -16.98 8.76 -7.72
N SER A 186 -16.61 9.57 -6.72
CA SER A 186 -16.86 11.01 -6.69
C SER A 186 -15.70 11.70 -6.00
N ASP A 187 -14.95 12.49 -6.75
CA ASP A 187 -13.77 13.24 -6.29
C ASP A 187 -12.73 12.31 -5.64
N GLY A 188 -12.45 11.22 -6.35
CA GLY A 188 -11.55 10.18 -5.90
C GLY A 188 -12.12 9.25 -4.81
N VAL A 189 -13.26 9.55 -4.19
CA VAL A 189 -13.83 8.71 -3.12
C VAL A 189 -14.73 7.64 -3.72
N ILE A 190 -14.56 6.38 -3.30
CA ILE A 190 -15.45 5.29 -3.68
C ILE A 190 -16.71 5.32 -2.81
N LYS A 191 -17.87 5.27 -3.45
CA LYS A 191 -19.19 5.35 -2.84
C LYS A 191 -20.00 4.11 -3.21
N ILE A 192 -20.63 3.51 -2.21
CA ILE A 192 -21.46 2.31 -2.36
C ILE A 192 -22.85 2.61 -1.82
N LYS A 193 -23.88 2.39 -2.65
CA LYS A 193 -25.27 2.42 -2.24
C LYS A 193 -25.68 1.02 -1.80
N VAL A 194 -26.24 0.92 -0.60
CA VAL A 194 -26.76 -0.34 -0.04
C VAL A 194 -28.27 -0.19 0.16
N GLY A 195 -29.05 -1.16 -0.32
CA GLY A 195 -30.50 -1.19 -0.14
C GLY A 195 -31.22 0.10 -0.56
N THR A 196 -32.12 0.56 0.30
CA THR A 196 -32.91 1.80 0.12
C THR A 196 -32.25 3.04 0.71
N ASP A 197 -31.03 2.93 1.24
CA ASP A 197 -30.36 4.05 1.90
C ASP A 197 -30.19 5.24 0.96
N VAL A 198 -30.55 6.42 1.48
CA VAL A 198 -30.45 7.68 0.75
C VAL A 198 -29.00 8.14 0.63
N ARG A 199 -28.18 7.85 1.64
CA ARG A 199 -26.78 8.28 1.69
C ARG A 199 -25.85 7.11 1.36
N PRO A 200 -25.01 7.22 0.32
CA PRO A 200 -24.04 6.19 0.02
C PRO A 200 -22.96 6.13 1.09
N LEU A 201 -22.53 4.92 1.38
CA LEU A 201 -21.39 4.65 2.24
C LEU A 201 -20.10 4.97 1.47
N ARG A 202 -19.06 5.44 2.20
CA ARG A 202 -17.75 5.78 1.63
C ARG A 202 -16.76 4.71 2.01
N VAL A 203 -15.95 4.28 1.05
CA VAL A 203 -14.89 3.28 1.25
C VAL A 203 -13.56 3.86 0.81
N ARG A 204 -12.57 3.80 1.70
CA ARG A 204 -11.25 4.38 1.49
C ARG A 204 -10.16 3.35 1.26
N ASN A 205 -10.33 2.13 1.75
CA ASN A 205 -9.36 1.04 1.61
C ASN A 205 -10.07 -0.32 1.57
N GLU A 206 -9.28 -1.38 1.39
CA GLU A 206 -9.81 -2.74 1.26
C GLU A 206 -10.36 -3.30 2.58
N GLU A 207 -9.80 -2.91 3.73
CA GLU A 207 -10.30 -3.31 5.05
C GLU A 207 -11.70 -2.75 5.31
N GLU A 208 -11.92 -1.46 5.01
CA GLU A 208 -13.23 -0.82 5.09
C GLU A 208 -14.24 -1.50 4.14
N LEU A 209 -13.79 -1.96 2.96
CA LEU A 209 -14.63 -2.72 2.04
C LEU A 209 -15.02 -4.08 2.62
N ALA A 210 -14.05 -4.81 3.18
CA ALA A 210 -14.28 -6.12 3.80
C ALA A 210 -15.26 -6.01 4.97
N SER A 211 -15.02 -5.07 5.90
CA SER A 211 -15.94 -4.81 7.02
C SER A 211 -17.31 -4.31 6.56
N MET A 212 -17.43 -3.72 5.36
CA MET A 212 -18.74 -3.40 4.78
C MET A 212 -19.45 -4.63 4.23
N LEU A 213 -18.74 -5.53 3.55
CA LEU A 213 -19.31 -6.76 3.01
C LEU A 213 -19.88 -7.65 4.12
N GLU A 214 -19.21 -7.70 5.27
CA GLU A 214 -19.69 -8.41 6.46
C GLU A 214 -20.97 -7.80 7.03
N ARG A 215 -21.04 -6.46 7.13
CA ARG A 215 -22.19 -5.75 7.71
C ARG A 215 -23.39 -5.64 6.76
N HIS A 216 -23.10 -5.55 5.47
CA HIS A 216 -24.07 -5.26 4.41
C HIS A 216 -23.80 -6.17 3.21
N PRO A 217 -24.13 -7.46 3.29
CA PRO A 217 -23.88 -8.39 2.20
C PRO A 217 -24.64 -7.96 0.93
N PRO A 218 -24.08 -8.21 -0.27
CA PRO A 218 -24.76 -7.95 -1.53
C PRO A 218 -26.11 -8.68 -1.57
N SER A 219 -27.13 -8.03 -2.10
CA SER A 219 -28.39 -8.71 -2.41
C SER A 219 -28.13 -9.80 -3.46
N ALA A 220 -28.60 -11.01 -3.19
CA ALA A 220 -28.51 -12.16 -4.10
C ALA A 220 -29.21 -11.90 -5.44
#